data_AF-A0A519UAD1-F1
#
_entry.id   AF-A0A519UAD1-F1
#
_cell.length_a   1.000
_cell.length_b   1.000
_cell.length_c   1.000
_cell.angle_alpha   90.00
_cell.angle_beta   90.00
_cell.angle_gamma   90.00
#
_symmetry.space_group_name_H-M   'P 1'
#
loop_
_entity.id
_entity.type
_entity.pdbx_description
1 polymer ?
#
loop_
_entity_poly.entity_id
_entity_poly.type
_entity_poly.pdbx_seq_one_letter_code
_entity_poly.pdbx_strand_id
1 'polypeptide(L)'
;MRARICGPQPYRVSALPDTQPLAQRLALGTAQFGLAYGLNNQTGQPSKTAVAEVLAAAQAAGLTLLDTAAAYGNSEARLGELVGSNAAFDLLTKLPAGPPAQVAQHLREALTRLRPALAGAAGRLAGASSGADRRASAAHRRVALPPGRGRVATNPRLGH
;
A
#
# COMPACT_ATOMS: atom_id res chain seq x y z
N MET A 1 -29.08 12.27 33.09
CA MET A 1 -28.40 11.25 32.27
C MET A 1 -28.50 11.66 30.80
N ARG A 2 -27.39 12.00 30.14
CA ARG A 2 -27.37 12.24 28.68
C ARG A 2 -26.48 11.19 28.05
N ALA A 3 -27.09 10.27 27.32
CA ALA A 3 -26.40 9.30 26.48
C ALA A 3 -25.56 10.09 25.47
N ARG A 4 -24.23 9.95 25.55
CA ARG A 4 -23.33 10.39 24.48
C ARG A 4 -23.52 9.43 23.33
N ILE A 5 -24.35 9.81 22.37
CA ILE A 5 -24.41 9.17 21.07
C ILE A 5 -23.05 9.43 20.43
N CYS A 6 -22.18 8.42 20.41
CA CYS A 6 -20.99 8.43 19.57
C CYS A 6 -21.47 8.49 18.12
N GLY A 7 -21.18 9.59 17.43
CA GLY A 7 -21.22 9.62 15.97
C GLY A 7 -20.21 8.60 15.38
N PRO A 8 -20.33 8.26 14.10
CA PRO A 8 -19.40 7.33 13.44
C PRO A 8 -18.00 7.91 13.53
N GLN A 9 -17.16 7.32 14.38
CA GLN A 9 -15.74 7.67 14.43
C GLN A 9 -15.12 7.19 13.11
N PRO A 10 -14.36 8.04 12.38
CA PRO A 10 -13.65 7.59 11.19
C PRO A 10 -12.73 6.45 11.62
N TYR A 11 -12.88 5.31 10.98
CA TYR A 11 -12.08 4.11 11.21
C TYR A 11 -10.60 4.45 10.97
N ARG A 12 -9.88 4.87 12.02
CA ARG A 12 -8.46 5.17 11.92
C ARG A 12 -7.70 3.85 11.86
N VAL A 13 -7.38 3.39 10.65
CA VAL A 13 -6.39 2.32 10.42
C VAL A 13 -5.04 2.70 11.05
N SER A 14 -4.76 3.99 11.20
CA SER A 14 -3.59 4.53 11.92
C SER A 14 -3.52 4.18 13.40
N ALA A 15 -4.56 3.57 13.99
CA ALA A 15 -4.56 3.11 15.37
C ALA A 15 -4.05 1.67 15.58
N LEU A 16 -3.69 0.94 14.50
CA LEU A 16 -3.09 -0.41 14.60
C LEU A 16 -1.57 -0.32 14.31
N PRO A 17 -0.72 -0.24 15.34
CA PRO A 17 0.69 0.17 15.19
C PRO A 17 1.59 -0.75 14.33
N ASP A 18 1.11 -1.91 13.86
CA ASP A 18 1.93 -2.90 13.13
C ASP A 18 1.38 -3.30 11.74
N THR A 19 0.35 -2.61 11.22
CA THR A 19 -0.28 -2.99 9.94
C THR A 19 0.34 -2.32 8.70
N GLN A 20 1.17 -1.28 8.89
CA GLN A 20 1.78 -0.53 7.79
C GLN A 20 2.60 -1.40 6.82
N PRO A 21 3.46 -2.34 7.28
CA PRO A 21 4.15 -3.25 6.38
C PRO A 21 3.21 -4.21 5.64
N LEU A 22 2.06 -4.54 6.24
CA LEU A 22 1.07 -5.44 5.65
C LEU A 22 0.20 -4.73 4.61
N ALA A 23 -0.05 -3.43 4.74
CA ALA A 23 -0.79 -2.63 3.76
C ALA A 23 -0.14 -2.65 2.38
N GLN A 24 1.20 -2.71 2.31
CA GLN A 24 1.95 -2.85 1.05
C GLN A 24 1.72 -4.19 0.33
N ARG A 25 1.14 -5.19 1.02
CA ARG A 25 0.77 -6.49 0.44
C ARG A 25 -0.67 -6.52 -0.06
N LEU A 26 -1.41 -5.43 0.10
CA LEU A 26 -2.81 -5.32 -0.28
C LEU A 26 -2.97 -4.35 -1.44
N ALA A 27 -3.97 -4.61 -2.27
CA ALA A 27 -4.40 -3.71 -3.33
C ALA A 27 -5.86 -3.34 -3.12
N LEU A 28 -6.23 -2.12 -3.49
CA LEU A 28 -7.63 -1.75 -3.60
C LEU A 28 -8.17 -2.26 -4.94
N GLY A 29 -9.09 -3.24 -4.89
CA GLY A 29 -9.82 -3.70 -6.07
C GLY A 29 -10.83 -2.66 -6.55
N THR A 30 -10.82 -2.36 -7.85
CA THR A 30 -11.60 -1.24 -8.43
C THR A 30 -12.76 -1.69 -9.31
N ALA A 31 -13.16 -2.95 -9.21
CA ALA A 31 -14.19 -3.51 -10.08
C ALA A 31 -15.53 -2.77 -9.94
N GLN A 32 -15.93 -2.43 -8.71
CA GLN A 32 -17.16 -1.66 -8.46
C GLN A 32 -17.10 -0.24 -9.02
N PHE A 33 -15.91 0.32 -9.27
CA PHE A 33 -15.81 1.65 -9.86
C PHE A 33 -16.35 1.64 -11.29
N GLY A 34 -16.22 0.53 -12.00
CA GLY A 34 -16.62 0.42 -13.40
C GLY A 34 -17.93 -0.33 -13.66
N LEU A 35 -18.48 -0.97 -12.63
CA LEU A 35 -19.61 -1.89 -12.75
C LEU A 35 -20.62 -1.65 -11.63
N ALA A 36 -21.90 -1.78 -11.95
CA ALA A 36 -22.97 -1.81 -10.96
C ALA A 36 -23.10 -3.23 -10.36
N TYR A 37 -22.08 -3.71 -9.64
CA TYR A 37 -22.10 -5.04 -9.01
C TYR A 37 -21.48 -5.09 -7.60
N GLY A 38 -21.72 -6.19 -6.88
CA GLY A 38 -21.11 -6.55 -5.60
C GLY A 38 -22.08 -6.48 -4.40
N LEU A 39 -21.75 -7.16 -3.29
CA LEU A 39 -22.63 -7.29 -2.12
C LEU A 39 -23.00 -5.96 -1.47
N ASN A 40 -22.09 -4.98 -1.49
CA ASN A 40 -22.30 -3.64 -0.95
C ASN A 40 -22.88 -2.66 -1.96
N ASN A 41 -23.22 -3.12 -3.17
CA ASN A 41 -23.78 -2.26 -4.20
C ASN A 41 -25.29 -2.03 -3.97
N GLN A 42 -25.62 -1.09 -3.08
CA GLN A 42 -27.00 -0.70 -2.81
C GLN A 42 -27.50 0.44 -3.72
N THR A 43 -26.60 1.14 -4.41
CA THR A 43 -26.91 2.39 -5.14
C THR A 43 -26.48 2.38 -6.61
N GLY A 44 -26.01 1.24 -7.12
CA GLY A 44 -25.46 1.12 -8.47
C GLY A 44 -23.97 1.47 -8.54
N GLN A 45 -23.48 1.73 -9.75
CA GLN A 45 -22.11 2.16 -9.94
C GLN A 45 -21.81 3.43 -9.11
N PRO A 46 -20.76 3.47 -8.27
CA PRO A 46 -20.48 4.61 -7.38
C PRO A 46 -20.26 5.91 -8.15
N SER A 47 -20.70 7.04 -7.60
CA SER A 47 -20.47 8.36 -8.21
C SER A 47 -18.97 8.72 -8.26
N LYS A 48 -18.60 9.76 -9.03
CA LYS A 48 -17.21 10.25 -9.08
C LYS A 48 -16.71 10.67 -7.69
N THR A 49 -17.54 11.39 -6.94
CA THR A 49 -17.23 11.83 -5.57
C THR A 49 -17.00 10.65 -4.62
N ALA A 50 -17.87 9.64 -4.67
CA ALA A 50 -17.73 8.45 -3.83
C ALA A 50 -16.42 7.69 -4.13
N VAL A 51 -16.05 7.56 -5.42
CA VAL A 51 -14.76 6.94 -5.79
C VAL A 51 -13.58 7.78 -5.27
N ALA A 52 -13.64 9.11 -5.36
CA ALA A 52 -12.59 9.97 -4.83
C ALA A 52 -12.43 9.84 -3.30
N GLU A 53 -13.53 9.74 -2.56
CA GLU A 53 -13.52 9.52 -1.11
C GLU A 53 -12.88 8.16 -0.75
N VAL A 54 -13.21 7.10 -1.49
CA VAL A 54 -12.59 5.78 -1.30
C VAL A 54 -11.09 5.82 -1.58
N LEU A 55 -10.66 6.49 -2.66
CA LEU A 55 -9.24 6.65 -2.99
C LEU A 55 -8.50 7.44 -1.89
N ALA A 56 -9.10 8.51 -1.37
CA ALA A 56 -8.52 9.28 -0.27
C ALA A 56 -8.39 8.44 1.01
N ALA A 57 -9.40 7.64 1.34
CA ALA A 57 -9.36 6.73 2.48
C ALA A 57 -8.29 5.64 2.31
N ALA A 58 -8.16 5.08 1.11
CA ALA A 58 -7.13 4.09 0.78
C ALA A 58 -5.71 4.67 0.93
N GLN A 59 -5.49 5.89 0.42
CA GLN A 59 -4.22 6.59 0.58
C GLN A 59 -3.90 6.85 2.06
N ALA A 60 -4.88 7.34 2.84
CA ALA A 60 -4.72 7.58 4.27
C ALA A 60 -4.47 6.29 5.08
N ALA A 61 -4.93 5.14 4.58
CA ALA A 61 -4.66 3.83 5.14
C ALA A 61 -3.30 3.24 4.74
N GLY A 62 -2.54 3.90 3.86
CA GLY A 62 -1.23 3.45 3.39
C GLY A 62 -1.26 2.44 2.24
N LEU A 63 -2.40 2.31 1.55
CA LEU A 63 -2.46 1.52 0.31
C LEU A 63 -1.79 2.29 -0.82
N THR A 64 -0.96 1.59 -1.59
CA THR A 64 -0.21 2.16 -2.71
C THR A 64 -0.52 1.50 -4.04
N LEU A 65 -1.32 0.42 -4.06
CA LEU A 65 -1.62 -0.35 -5.27
C LEU A 65 -3.12 -0.37 -5.56
N LEU A 66 -3.48 0.00 -6.79
CA LEU A 66 -4.83 -0.12 -7.34
C LEU A 66 -4.89 -1.30 -8.31
N ASP A 67 -5.88 -2.15 -8.13
CA ASP A 67 -6.09 -3.35 -8.93
C ASP A 67 -7.34 -3.23 -9.81
N THR A 68 -7.15 -3.13 -11.12
CA THR A 68 -8.22 -3.02 -12.12
C THR A 68 -8.15 -4.13 -13.17
N ALA A 69 -9.06 -4.10 -14.15
CA ALA A 69 -9.08 -4.99 -15.30
C ALA A 69 -9.93 -4.41 -16.44
N ALA A 70 -9.65 -4.83 -17.67
CA ALA A 70 -10.48 -4.49 -18.84
C ALA A 70 -11.93 -5.01 -18.69
N ALA A 71 -12.12 -6.11 -17.95
CA ALA A 71 -13.45 -6.67 -17.68
C ALA A 71 -14.27 -5.85 -16.66
N TYR A 72 -13.67 -4.88 -15.98
CA TYR A 72 -14.33 -4.09 -14.94
C TYR A 72 -15.03 -2.87 -15.53
N GLY A 73 -15.86 -3.06 -16.55
CA GLY A 73 -16.64 -2.00 -17.20
C GLY A 73 -15.78 -0.78 -17.58
N ASN A 74 -16.14 0.41 -17.11
CA ASN A 74 -15.37 1.63 -17.38
C ASN A 74 -14.35 2.00 -16.27
N SER A 75 -13.95 1.06 -15.41
CA SER A 75 -13.07 1.32 -14.25
C SER A 75 -11.74 1.94 -14.66
N GLU A 76 -11.09 1.43 -15.73
CA GLU A 76 -9.81 1.98 -16.22
C GLU A 76 -9.92 3.45 -16.62
N ALA A 77 -10.97 3.83 -17.35
CA ALA A 77 -11.19 5.21 -17.78
C ALA A 77 -11.43 6.13 -16.56
N ARG A 78 -12.23 5.67 -15.61
CA ARG A 78 -12.50 6.42 -14.37
C ARG A 78 -11.27 6.60 -13.51
N LEU A 79 -10.40 5.59 -13.40
CA LEU A 79 -9.12 5.71 -12.70
C LEU A 79 -8.20 6.69 -13.43
N GLY A 80 -8.15 6.63 -14.77
CA GLY A 80 -7.49 7.64 -15.60
C GLY A 80 -7.87 9.06 -15.18
N GLU A 81 -9.17 9.35 -15.13
CA GLU A 81 -9.71 10.67 -14.79
C GLU A 81 -9.48 11.08 -13.32
N LEU A 82 -9.74 10.17 -12.37
CA LEU A 82 -9.83 10.50 -10.94
C LEU A 82 -8.48 10.43 -10.21
N VAL A 83 -7.59 9.53 -10.64
CA VAL A 83 -6.23 9.47 -10.10
C VAL A 83 -5.39 10.57 -10.75
N GLY A 84 -5.52 10.78 -12.07
CA GLY A 84 -4.70 11.73 -12.82
C GLY A 84 -3.20 11.51 -12.56
N SER A 85 -2.39 12.55 -12.64
CA SER A 85 -0.95 12.47 -12.37
C SER A 85 -0.58 12.25 -10.88
N ASN A 86 -1.53 11.88 -10.03
CA ASN A 86 -1.27 11.61 -8.62
C ASN A 86 -0.34 10.41 -8.45
N ALA A 87 0.86 10.69 -7.95
CA ALA A 87 1.91 9.71 -7.71
C ALA A 87 1.67 8.82 -6.47
N ALA A 88 0.51 8.89 -5.82
CA ALA A 88 0.22 8.10 -4.63
C ALA A 88 -0.01 6.61 -4.92
N PHE A 89 -0.43 6.25 -6.14
CA PHE A 89 -0.82 4.89 -6.49
C PHE A 89 -0.04 4.33 -7.68
N ASP A 90 0.41 3.09 -7.54
CA ASP A 90 0.76 2.21 -8.64
C ASP A 90 -0.51 1.55 -9.18
N LEU A 91 -0.52 1.26 -10.49
CA LEU A 91 -1.67 0.72 -11.20
C LEU A 91 -1.35 -0.65 -11.77
N LEU A 92 -2.15 -1.65 -11.40
CA LEU A 92 -2.17 -2.97 -12.01
C LEU A 92 -3.46 -3.10 -12.83
N THR A 93 -3.34 -3.44 -14.10
CA THR A 93 -4.49 -3.86 -14.92
C THR A 93 -4.31 -5.28 -15.44
N LYS A 94 -5.44 -5.95 -15.67
CA LYS A 94 -5.51 -7.31 -16.20
C LYS A 94 -6.08 -7.25 -17.62
N LEU A 95 -5.36 -7.87 -18.54
CA LEU A 95 -5.76 -8.00 -19.94
C LEU A 95 -6.42 -9.37 -20.16
N PRO A 96 -7.47 -9.46 -20.99
CA PRO A 96 -8.02 -10.75 -21.41
C PRO A 96 -6.97 -11.59 -22.13
N ALA A 97 -6.91 -12.87 -21.80
CA ALA A 97 -6.08 -13.83 -22.53
C ALA A 97 -6.61 -14.03 -23.96
N GLY A 98 -5.72 -14.31 -24.89
CA GLY A 98 -6.05 -14.53 -26.29
C GLY A 98 -4.81 -14.63 -27.17
N PRO A 99 -4.98 -14.71 -28.50
CA PRO A 99 -3.87 -14.65 -29.45
C PRO A 99 -3.02 -13.37 -29.23
N PRO A 100 -1.71 -13.40 -29.53
CA PRO A 100 -0.82 -12.26 -29.29
C PRO A 100 -1.32 -10.92 -29.86
N ALA A 101 -1.93 -10.94 -31.05
CA ALA A 101 -2.51 -9.74 -31.66
C ALA A 101 -3.65 -9.12 -30.84
N GLN A 102 -4.51 -9.95 -30.22
CA GLN A 102 -5.59 -9.47 -29.37
C GLN A 102 -5.05 -8.94 -28.04
N VAL A 103 -4.06 -9.61 -27.43
CA VAL A 103 -3.41 -9.10 -26.21
C VAL A 103 -2.77 -7.73 -26.46
N ALA A 104 -2.09 -7.57 -27.60
CA ALA A 104 -1.50 -6.29 -27.99
C ALA A 104 -2.57 -5.20 -28.22
N GLN A 105 -3.74 -5.57 -28.75
CA GLN A 105 -4.86 -4.66 -28.89
C GLN A 105 -5.42 -4.25 -27.52
N HIS A 106 -5.70 -5.21 -26.63
CA HIS A 106 -6.17 -4.91 -25.28
C HIS A 106 -5.20 -4.02 -24.50
N LEU A 107 -3.88 -4.24 -24.67
CA LEU A 107 -2.85 -3.38 -24.08
C LEU A 107 -2.96 -1.93 -24.59
N ARG A 108 -3.08 -1.73 -25.91
CA ARG A 108 -3.24 -0.39 -26.51
C ARG A 108 -4.48 0.34 -25.99
N GLU A 109 -5.58 -0.38 -25.86
CA GLU A 109 -6.83 0.14 -25.33
C GLU A 109 -6.72 0.50 -23.84
N ALA A 110 -6.13 -0.38 -23.02
CA ALA A 110 -5.90 -0.13 -21.60
C ALA A 110 -4.98 1.08 -21.39
N LEU A 111 -3.88 1.18 -22.16
CA LEU A 111 -2.98 2.34 -22.14
C LEU A 111 -3.72 3.62 -22.50
N THR A 112 -4.62 3.59 -23.49
CA THR A 112 -5.42 4.77 -23.86
C THR A 112 -6.29 5.25 -22.70
N ARG A 113 -6.97 4.33 -22.01
CA ARG A 113 -7.84 4.65 -20.86
C ARG A 113 -7.06 5.10 -19.62
N LEU A 114 -5.90 4.50 -19.37
CA LEU A 114 -5.08 4.75 -18.17
C LEU A 114 -4.02 5.84 -18.35
N ARG A 115 -3.74 6.31 -19.58
CA ARG A 115 -2.71 7.30 -19.87
C ARG A 115 -2.73 8.51 -18.92
N PRO A 116 -3.89 9.12 -18.60
CA PRO A 116 -3.90 10.27 -17.70
C PRO A 116 -3.40 9.94 -16.28
N ALA A 117 -3.62 8.71 -15.82
CA ALA A 117 -3.12 8.24 -14.53
C ALA A 117 -1.64 7.84 -14.54
N LEU A 118 -1.17 7.29 -15.67
CA LEU A 118 0.21 6.79 -15.80
C LEU A 118 1.25 7.91 -15.95
N ALA A 119 0.84 9.10 -16.39
CA ALA A 119 1.74 10.24 -16.57
C ALA A 119 2.49 10.64 -15.28
N GLY A 120 1.90 10.41 -14.10
CA GLY A 120 2.54 10.66 -12.80
C GLY A 120 3.34 9.48 -12.24
N ALA A 121 3.18 8.27 -12.80
CA ALA A 121 3.80 7.04 -12.27
C ALA A 121 5.23 6.80 -12.81
N ALA A 122 5.57 7.36 -13.98
CA ALA A 122 6.87 7.18 -14.63
C ALA A 122 8.08 7.59 -13.76
N GLY A 123 7.88 8.49 -12.79
CA GLY A 123 8.94 8.93 -11.88
C GLY A 123 9.38 7.91 -10.81
N ARG A 124 8.56 6.91 -10.47
CA ARG A 124 8.86 5.96 -9.38
C ARG A 124 9.61 4.71 -9.81
N LEU A 125 9.42 4.26 -11.06
CA LEU A 125 10.06 3.04 -11.57
C LEU A 125 11.58 3.18 -11.75
N ALA A 126 12.10 4.41 -11.81
CA ALA A 126 13.54 4.68 -11.86
C ALA A 126 14.28 4.42 -10.53
N GLY A 127 13.56 4.25 -9.41
CA GLY A 127 14.15 4.04 -8.08
C GLY A 127 14.20 2.59 -7.58
N ALA A 128 13.56 1.64 -8.29
CA ALA A 128 13.38 0.26 -7.80
C ALA A 128 14.59 -0.67 -8.03
N SER A 129 15.61 -0.24 -8.77
CA SER A 129 16.80 -1.07 -9.07
C SER A 129 17.96 -0.91 -8.07
N SER A 130 17.85 -0.13 -6.99
CA SER A 130 18.93 0.04 -5.99
C SER A 130 18.57 -0.36 -4.55
N GLY A 131 17.45 -1.06 -4.33
CA GLY A 131 16.93 -1.37 -2.99
C GLY A 131 17.46 -2.66 -2.34
N ALA A 132 18.50 -3.29 -2.87
CA ALA A 132 19.06 -4.52 -2.33
C ALA A 132 20.22 -4.31 -1.35
N ASP A 133 20.26 -3.21 -0.57
CA ASP A 133 21.26 -3.09 0.51
C ASP A 133 20.91 -2.03 1.57
N ARG A 134 19.87 -2.27 2.38
CA ARG A 134 19.68 -1.58 3.67
C ARG A 134 18.98 -2.50 4.68
N ARG A 135 19.60 -3.65 4.97
CA ARG A 135 19.40 -4.33 6.27
C ARG A 135 20.67 -4.14 7.10
N ALA A 136 20.45 -3.89 8.39
CA ALA A 136 21.44 -3.68 9.45
C ALA A 136 22.06 -2.26 9.54
N SER A 137 21.33 -1.33 10.15
CA SER A 137 21.90 -0.54 11.25
C SER A 137 20.80 0.21 12.01
N ALA A 138 20.30 -0.39 13.08
CA ALA A 138 19.67 0.31 14.19
C ALA A 138 19.90 -0.52 15.44
N ALA A 139 21.14 -0.43 15.93
CA ALA A 139 21.58 -1.01 17.19
C ALA A 139 20.65 -0.57 18.33
N HIS A 140 20.00 -1.54 18.98
CA HIS A 140 19.43 -1.33 20.30
C HIS A 140 20.55 -1.12 21.30
N ARG A 141 20.78 0.14 21.66
CA ARG A 141 21.43 0.53 22.91
C ARG A 141 20.61 -0.03 24.09
N ARG A 142 21.20 -0.92 24.88
CA ARG A 142 20.93 -1.04 26.33
C ARG A 142 22.26 -1.30 27.06
N VAL A 143 22.73 -0.28 27.78
CA VAL A 143 22.84 -0.19 29.25
C VAL A 143 24.16 -0.76 29.77
N ALA A 144 24.95 0.14 30.37
CA ALA A 144 26.23 -0.11 31.02
C ALA A 144 26.05 -0.76 32.41
N LEU A 145 27.03 -1.57 32.82
CA LEU A 145 27.35 -1.84 34.24
C LEU A 145 28.85 -1.53 34.50
N PRO A 146 29.20 -0.92 35.64
CA PRO A 146 30.56 -0.44 35.95
C PRO A 146 31.50 -1.55 36.51
N PRO A 147 32.81 -1.27 36.69
CA PRO A 147 33.85 -2.29 36.69
C PRO A 147 34.13 -2.89 38.08
N GLY A 148 34.26 -4.22 38.13
CA GLY A 148 34.81 -4.92 39.29
C GLY A 148 36.33 -4.83 39.32
N ARG A 149 36.88 -3.91 40.13
CA ARG A 149 38.29 -3.95 40.56
C ARG A 149 38.39 -4.86 41.79
N GLY A 150 39.29 -5.84 41.73
CA GLY A 150 39.65 -6.68 42.86
C GLY A 150 40.78 -7.63 42.54
N ARG A 151 42.00 -7.10 42.38
CA ARG A 151 43.23 -7.87 42.60
C ARG A 151 43.63 -7.68 44.06
N VAL A 152 43.72 -8.77 44.81
CA VAL A 152 44.64 -8.90 45.95
C VAL A 152 45.27 -10.29 45.89
N ALA A 153 46.57 -10.32 46.15
CA ALA A 153 47.51 -11.39 45.88
C ALA A 153 47.86 -12.22 47.14
N THR A 154 48.63 -13.30 46.90
CA THR A 154 49.47 -14.09 47.84
C THR A 154 48.71 -15.03 48.80
N ASN A 155 49.15 -16.25 49.11
CA ASN A 155 50.50 -16.76 49.37
C ASN A 155 50.53 -18.33 49.26
N PRO A 156 51.71 -18.99 49.20
CA PRO A 156 51.93 -20.42 48.92
C PRO A 156 52.15 -21.29 50.18
N ARG A 157 52.51 -22.58 49.94
CA ARG A 157 52.99 -23.67 50.85
C ARG A 157 51.94 -24.77 51.09
N LEU A 158 52.22 -26.07 51.31
CA LEU A 158 53.28 -27.09 51.10
C LEU A 158 52.75 -28.36 51.82
N GLY A 159 53.05 -29.58 51.33
CA GLY A 159 52.89 -30.88 52.06
C GLY A 159 51.46 -31.44 52.11
N HIS A 160 51.17 -32.71 51.89
CA HIS A 160 51.92 -33.98 51.95
C HIS A 160 51.46 -34.91 50.82
#